data_AF-P05474-F1
#
_entry.id   AF-P05474-F1
#
_cell.length_a   1.000
_cell.length_b   1.000
_cell.length_c   1.000
_cell.angle_alpha   90.00
_cell.angle_beta   90.00
_cell.angle_gamma   90.00
#
_symmetry.space_group_name_H-M   'P 1'
#
loop_
_entity.id
_entity.type
_entity.pdbx_description
1 polymer ?
#
loop_
_entity_poly.entity_id
_entity_poly.type
_entity_poly.pdbx_seq_one_letter_code
_entity_poly.pdbx_strand_id
1 'polypeptide(L)'
;MLLYLNSTLCSIISIMYKITNVSFVEYYSNNVSKDVIYSYLMNSTCSNKGTIKLNLESGKRLKQEGPYILPPIRWLDSFEKNAEFTILCEVDDIK
;
A
#
# COMPACT_ATOMS: atom_id res chain seq x y z
N MET A 1 47.35 22.17 13.33
CA MET A 1 46.37 21.29 14.01
C MET A 1 45.08 21.36 13.20
N LEU A 2 44.94 20.46 12.23
CA LEU A 2 43.91 20.54 11.19
C LEU A 2 42.60 19.93 11.70
N LEU A 3 41.65 20.81 11.99
CA LEU A 3 40.23 20.51 12.12
C LEU A 3 39.66 20.31 10.71
N TYR A 4 39.28 19.08 10.36
CA TYR A 4 38.35 18.84 9.26
C TYR A 4 37.15 18.06 9.78
N LEU A 5 36.09 18.81 10.07
CA LEU A 5 34.73 18.36 9.78
C LEU A 5 34.70 17.96 8.29
N ASN A 6 34.17 16.80 7.95
CA ASN A 6 33.22 16.69 6.86
C ASN A 6 32.50 15.35 6.84
N SER A 7 31.18 15.47 6.71
CA SER A 7 30.23 14.52 6.12
C SER A 7 30.10 13.15 6.77
N THR A 8 29.19 13.11 7.74
CA THR A 8 28.19 12.06 7.93
C THR A 8 27.70 11.53 6.57
N LEU A 9 28.29 10.42 6.13
CA LEU A 9 27.74 9.54 5.10
C LEU A 9 26.52 8.82 5.71
N CYS A 10 25.41 9.54 5.81
CA CYS A 10 24.11 8.94 6.06
C CYS A 10 23.43 8.70 4.71
N SER A 11 24.03 7.83 3.88
CA SER A 11 23.30 7.14 2.84
C SER A 11 22.50 6.04 3.52
N ILE A 12 21.41 6.41 4.19
CA ILE A 12 20.40 5.45 4.63
C ILE A 12 19.88 4.84 3.33
N ILE A 13 20.31 3.62 3.03
CA ILE A 13 19.54 2.73 2.17
C ILE A 13 18.23 2.56 2.93
N SER A 14 17.26 3.43 2.67
CA SER A 14 15.91 3.24 3.15
C SER A 14 15.44 1.97 2.45
N ILE A 15 15.47 0.86 3.17
CA ILE A 15 14.93 -0.42 2.71
C ILE A 15 13.46 -0.13 2.39
N MET A 16 13.16 -0.03 1.10
CA MET A 16 11.79 0.15 0.63
C MET A 16 11.19 -1.24 0.51
N TYR A 17 10.13 -1.48 1.28
CA TYR A 17 9.35 -2.70 1.15
C TYR A 17 8.34 -2.53 0.02
N LYS A 18 7.86 -3.65 -0.54
CA LYS A 18 6.89 -3.64 -1.63
C LYS A 18 5.78 -4.65 -1.36
N ILE A 19 4.58 -4.36 -1.86
CA ILE A 19 3.52 -5.36 -1.91
C ILE A 19 3.99 -6.52 -2.79
N THR A 20 4.14 -7.70 -2.19
CA THR A 20 4.58 -8.95 -2.84
C THR A 20 3.41 -9.87 -3.16
N ASN A 21 2.30 -9.73 -2.44
CA ASN A 21 1.09 -10.51 -2.64
C ASN A 21 -0.17 -9.69 -2.32
N VAL A 22 -1.24 -9.92 -3.07
CA VAL A 22 -2.55 -9.27 -2.90
C VAL A 22 -3.63 -10.35 -2.97
N SER A 23 -4.30 -10.56 -1.84
CA SER A 23 -5.38 -11.55 -1.69
C SER A 23 -6.73 -10.85 -1.54
N PHE A 24 -7.66 -11.15 -2.45
CA PHE A 24 -9.03 -10.63 -2.39
C PHE A 24 -9.90 -11.60 -1.58
N VAL A 25 -10.24 -11.22 -0.35
CA VAL A 25 -11.17 -11.98 0.51
C VAL A 25 -12.59 -11.80 0.01
N GLU A 26 -12.97 -10.54 -0.22
CA GLU A 26 -14.27 -10.14 -0.76
C GLU A 26 -14.05 -9.05 -1.81
N TYR A 27 -14.84 -9.06 -2.88
CA TYR A 27 -14.75 -8.04 -3.91
C TYR A 27 -16.03 -7.95 -4.72
N TYR A 28 -16.61 -6.76 -4.73
CA TYR A 28 -17.77 -6.39 -5.49
C TYR A 28 -17.56 -4.97 -6.04
N SER A 29 -17.54 -4.84 -7.36
CA SER A 29 -17.48 -3.57 -8.07
C SER A 29 -17.97 -3.82 -9.49
N ASN A 30 -18.86 -2.96 -10.00
CA ASN A 30 -19.33 -3.04 -11.37
C ASN A 30 -18.40 -2.29 -12.34
N ASN A 31 -17.62 -1.34 -11.82
CA ASN A 31 -16.83 -0.42 -12.64
C ASN A 31 -15.34 -0.77 -12.72
N VAL A 32 -14.79 -1.48 -11.74
CA VAL A 32 -13.35 -1.77 -11.66
C VAL A 32 -13.12 -3.25 -11.48
N SER A 33 -12.24 -3.84 -12.30
CA SER A 33 -11.89 -5.25 -12.19
C SER A 33 -10.83 -5.49 -11.11
N LYS A 34 -10.81 -6.70 -10.53
CA LYS A 34 -9.79 -7.11 -9.56
C LYS A 34 -8.36 -6.89 -10.08
N ASP A 35 -8.13 -7.13 -11.37
CA ASP A 35 -6.80 -7.05 -11.97
C ASP A 35 -6.22 -5.62 -11.97
N VAL A 36 -7.07 -4.61 -12.15
CA VAL A 36 -6.68 -3.19 -12.08
C VAL A 36 -6.23 -2.85 -10.66
N ILE A 37 -7.01 -3.29 -9.66
CA ILE A 37 -6.70 -3.11 -8.24
C ILE A 37 -5.40 -3.84 -7.87
N TYR A 38 -5.28 -5.09 -8.31
CA TYR A 38 -4.11 -5.93 -8.07
C TYR A 38 -2.85 -5.27 -8.61
N SER A 39 -2.88 -4.84 -9.88
CA SER A 39 -1.73 -4.21 -10.54
C SER A 39 -1.32 -2.90 -9.86
N TYR A 40 -2.29 -2.12 -9.39
CA TYR A 40 -2.03 -0.90 -8.64
C TYR A 40 -1.37 -1.18 -7.28
N LEU A 41 -1.94 -2.11 -6.51
CA LEU A 41 -1.43 -2.49 -5.19
C LEU A 41 -0.03 -3.10 -5.30
N MET A 42 0.18 -4.04 -6.23
CA MET A 42 1.50 -4.65 -6.47
C MET A 42 2.59 -3.63 -6.82
N ASN A 43 2.25 -2.46 -7.36
CA ASN A 43 3.21 -1.40 -7.66
C ASN A 43 3.45 -0.42 -6.49
N SER A 44 2.78 -0.59 -5.36
CA SER A 44 2.91 0.27 -4.20
C SER A 44 4.13 -0.11 -3.34
N THR A 45 4.86 0.90 -2.88
CA THR A 45 5.97 0.76 -1.93
C THR A 45 5.57 1.22 -0.55
N CYS A 46 6.23 0.67 0.47
CA CYS A 46 5.84 0.78 1.86
C CYS A 46 7.07 1.03 2.74
N SER A 47 6.87 1.74 3.86
CA SER A 47 7.94 2.08 4.80
C SER A 47 8.30 0.94 5.75
N ASN A 48 7.39 -0.02 5.96
CA ASN A 48 7.56 -1.15 6.86
C ASN A 48 7.05 -2.44 6.21
N LYS A 49 7.60 -3.57 6.64
CA LYS A 49 7.05 -4.89 6.32
C LYS A 49 5.76 -5.18 7.10
N GLY A 50 4.98 -6.13 6.62
CA GLY A 50 3.82 -6.68 7.32
C GLY A 50 2.59 -6.79 6.42
N THR A 51 1.44 -7.04 7.03
CA THR A 51 0.17 -7.21 6.31
C THR A 51 -0.68 -5.96 6.43
N ILE A 52 -1.20 -5.48 5.31
CA ILE A 52 -2.21 -4.43 5.24
C ILE A 52 -3.56 -5.09 4.94
N LYS A 53 -4.60 -4.69 5.65
CA LYS A 53 -5.98 -4.99 5.31
C LYS A 53 -6.68 -3.73 4.85
N LEU A 54 -7.20 -3.76 3.64
CA LEU A 54 -8.03 -2.72 3.05
C LEU A 54 -9.47 -3.21 3.05
N ASN A 55 -10.35 -2.45 3.69
CA ASN A 55 -11.78 -2.74 3.76
C ASN A 55 -12.58 -1.54 3.27
N LEU A 56 -13.35 -1.73 2.19
CA LEU A 56 -14.32 -0.77 1.70
C LEU A 56 -15.71 -1.39 1.83
N GLU A 57 -16.60 -0.70 2.55
CA GLU A 57 -18.01 -1.03 2.66
C GLU A 57 -18.82 -0.01 1.84
N SER A 58 -19.96 -0.41 1.28
CA SER A 58 -20.77 0.44 0.40
C SER A 58 -21.18 1.73 1.09
N GLY A 59 -20.97 2.86 0.40
CA GLY A 59 -21.20 4.20 0.92
C GLY A 59 -20.29 4.64 2.08
N LYS A 60 -19.28 3.85 2.45
CA LYS A 60 -18.32 4.20 3.51
C LYS A 60 -16.96 4.54 2.92
N ARG A 61 -16.11 5.14 3.77
CA ARG A 61 -14.71 5.41 3.44
C ARG A 61 -13.90 4.12 3.55
N LEU A 62 -12.84 4.03 2.74
CA LEU A 62 -11.83 2.99 2.86
C LEU A 62 -11.26 2.98 4.29
N LYS A 63 -11.33 1.84 4.95
CA LYS A 63 -10.60 1.56 6.18
C LYS A 63 -9.32 0.81 5.84
N GLN A 64 -8.23 1.25 6.43
CA GLN A 64 -6.94 0.58 6.34
C GLN A 64 -6.50 0.15 7.73
N GLU A 65 -6.17 -1.13 7.88
CA GLU A 65 -5.57 -1.71 9.08
C GLU A 65 -4.17 -2.24 8.71
N GLY A 66 -3.19 -2.06 9.59
CA GLY A 66 -1.82 -2.55 9.36
C GLY A 66 -0.75 -1.65 9.97
N PRO A 67 0.53 -2.03 9.87
CA PRO A 67 1.63 -1.33 10.53
C PRO A 67 2.02 0.01 9.86
N TYR A 68 1.35 0.39 8.78
CA TYR A 68 1.56 1.65 8.06
C TYR A 68 0.37 1.97 7.15
N ILE A 69 0.37 3.20 6.64
CA ILE A 69 -0.66 3.76 5.77
C ILE A 69 -0.14 3.72 4.32
N LEU A 70 -0.94 3.21 3.39
CA LEU A 70 -0.59 3.26 1.97
C LEU A 70 -0.69 4.73 1.53
N PRO A 71 0.14 5.17 0.57
CA PRO A 71 -0.08 6.46 -0.07
C PRO A 71 -1.56 6.58 -0.48
N PRO A 72 -2.17 7.77 -0.32
CA PRO A 72 -3.59 7.95 -0.64
C PRO A 72 -3.89 7.39 -2.03
N ILE A 73 -4.71 6.36 -2.06
CA ILE A 73 -5.14 5.73 -3.31
C ILE A 73 -6.20 6.67 -3.89
N ARG A 74 -5.76 7.72 -4.59
CA ARG A 74 -6.63 8.84 -5.04
C ARG A 74 -7.83 8.38 -5.88
N TRP A 75 -7.78 7.21 -6.49
CA TRP A 75 -8.91 6.67 -7.25
C TRP A 75 -9.95 5.93 -6.38
N LEU A 76 -9.68 5.64 -5.11
CA LEU A 76 -10.69 5.08 -4.20
C LEU A 76 -11.77 6.08 -3.82
N ASP A 77 -11.49 7.38 -3.85
CA ASP A 77 -12.53 8.41 -3.72
C ASP A 77 -13.46 8.43 -4.95
N SER A 78 -13.00 7.89 -6.08
CA SER A 78 -13.79 7.73 -7.32
C SER A 78 -14.41 6.34 -7.44
N PHE A 79 -14.25 5.48 -6.43
CA PHE A 79 -14.84 4.15 -6.46
C PHE A 79 -16.37 4.23 -6.46
N GLU A 80 -16.99 3.26 -7.12
CA GLU A 80 -18.45 3.19 -7.22
C GLU A 80 -19.07 3.27 -5.81
N LYS A 81 -20.14 4.05 -5.65
CA LYS A 81 -20.85 4.18 -4.36
C LYS A 81 -21.20 2.83 -3.74
N ASN A 82 -21.44 1.83 -4.58
CA ASN A 82 -21.84 0.48 -4.21
C ASN A 82 -20.69 -0.54 -4.15
N ALA A 83 -19.45 -0.12 -4.40
CA ALA A 83 -18.35 -1.05 -4.39
C ALA A 83 -17.95 -1.43 -2.95
N GLU A 84 -17.64 -2.71 -2.79
CA GLU A 84 -17.30 -3.33 -1.52
C GLU A 84 -16.11 -4.27 -1.73
N PHE A 85 -15.12 -4.23 -0.85
CA PHE A 85 -14.04 -5.19 -0.91
C PHE A 85 -13.32 -5.33 0.42
N THR A 86 -12.79 -6.53 0.64
CA THR A 86 -11.80 -6.83 1.68
C THR A 86 -10.57 -7.40 0.99
N ILE A 87 -9.46 -6.67 1.04
CA ILE A 87 -8.20 -7.02 0.40
C ILE A 87 -7.10 -7.11 1.44
N LEU A 88 -6.32 -8.18 1.41
CA LEU A 88 -5.11 -8.36 2.22
C LEU A 88 -3.89 -8.19 1.32
N CYS A 89 -2.98 -7.31 1.71
CA CYS A 89 -1.71 -7.07 1.01
C CYS A 89 -0.56 -7.50 1.92
N GLU A 90 0.29 -8.39 1.44
CA GLU A 90 1.53 -8.78 2.13
C GLU A 90 2.68 -7.96 1.59
N VAL A 91 3.50 -7.45 2.50
CA VAL A 91 4.57 -6.51 2.18
C VAL A 91 5.86 -6.98 2.79
N ASP A 92 6.80 -7.24 1.91
CA ASP A 92 8.08 -7.85 2.22
C ASP A 92 9.23 -7.08 1.55
N ASP A 93 10.45 -7.51 1.86
CA ASP A 93 11.67 -7.04 1.23
C ASP A 93 11.62 -7.29 -0.29
N ILE A 94 12.03 -6.29 -1.07
CA ILE A 94 12.29 -6.46 -2.49
C ILE A 94 13.58 -7.30 -2.59
N LYS A 95 13.43 -8.59 -2.84
CA LYS A 95 14.55 -9.49 -3.12
C LYS A 95 15.18 -9.20 -4.48
#